data_AF-A0A3B9VJ00-F1
#
_entry.id   AF-A0A3B9VJ00-F1
#
_cell.length_a   1.000
_cell.length_b   1.000
_cell.length_c   1.000
_cell.angle_alpha   90.00
_cell.angle_beta   90.00
_cell.angle_gamma   90.00
#
_symmetry.space_group_name_H-M   'P 1'
#
loop_
_entity.id
_entity.type
_entity.pdbx_description
1 polymer ?
#
loop_
_entity_poly.entity_id
_entity_poly.type
_entity_poly.pdbx_seq_one_letter_code
_entity_poly.pdbx_strand_id
1 'polypeptide(L)'
;LKTISDLLRHYPRRYVIRGELTDIESLIEGEEVTIFAKVESSKVKRIPGRKSAILETVVTDGRAKLTLTFFNQAWREKELRPGRQGLFAGKVGLFKGKRQLAHPDYLLIPEGDDVDQAIGDFAGKFLPVYPATAKMPSWKIAKCVRLALDALDEITEYLPEELLSEFNYPKISEAFRQVHQPDSAESAELARQRLTFDEALLMQLFLVLRRYEVRAAKTTSRAPIKDGVLAAFDKRLPFELTAGQNQVWSEIVKDLSSDHPMYRLLQGDVGSGKTIIALRAMLSVVDSGGQAALLAPTEVLAQQHYRNFLSLLGELAEEGMIGGDERGIQIRLLTGSTAQAQRREVLAAISSGQAGITIGTHALLGESV
;
A
#
# COMPACT_ATOMS: atom_id res chain seq x y z
N LEU A 1 -0.97 -16.53 2.90
CA LEU A 1 0.13 -16.80 3.86
C LEU A 1 0.89 -18.01 3.35
N LYS A 2 2.17 -17.84 3.00
CA LYS A 2 3.06 -18.89 2.47
C LYS A 2 4.19 -19.24 3.44
N THR A 3 4.61 -18.31 4.29
CA THR A 3 5.74 -18.49 5.22
C THR A 3 5.33 -18.28 6.69
N ILE A 4 6.20 -18.67 7.63
CA ILE A 4 6.03 -18.34 9.07
C ILE A 4 6.04 -16.83 9.28
N SER A 5 6.92 -16.09 8.58
CA SER A 5 6.92 -14.63 8.64
C SER A 5 5.59 -14.04 8.18
N ASP A 6 4.96 -14.60 7.15
CA ASP A 6 3.63 -14.14 6.72
C ASP A 6 2.59 -14.35 7.83
N LEU A 7 2.68 -15.47 8.55
CA LEU A 7 1.76 -15.81 9.63
C LEU A 7 1.94 -14.88 10.85
N LEU A 8 3.19 -14.59 11.24
CA LEU A 8 3.50 -13.63 12.32
C LEU A 8 3.18 -12.18 11.94
N ARG A 9 3.11 -11.87 10.64
CA ARG A 9 2.64 -10.55 10.14
C ARG A 9 1.15 -10.52 9.84
N HIS A 10 0.43 -11.62 10.09
CA HIS A 10 -1.03 -11.64 10.01
C HIS A 10 -1.61 -11.14 11.34
N TYR A 11 -1.52 -9.82 11.55
CA TYR A 11 -1.82 -9.20 12.84
C TYR A 11 -3.31 -9.29 13.24
N PRO A 12 -3.62 -9.33 14.55
CA PRO A 12 -5.00 -9.20 15.02
C PRO A 12 -5.59 -7.83 14.68
N ARG A 13 -6.88 -7.80 14.31
CA ARG A 13 -7.63 -6.55 14.10
C ARG A 13 -7.99 -5.88 15.42
N ARG A 14 -8.37 -6.69 16.40
CA ARG A 14 -8.80 -6.28 17.74
C ARG A 14 -8.49 -7.37 18.74
N TYR A 15 -8.58 -7.02 20.02
CA TYR A 15 -8.51 -7.98 21.12
C TYR A 15 -9.86 -8.00 21.84
N VAL A 16 -10.32 -9.18 22.24
CA VAL A 16 -11.50 -9.35 23.08
C VAL A 16 -11.05 -9.70 24.48
N ILE A 17 -11.57 -9.01 25.49
CA ILE A 17 -11.21 -9.27 26.88
C ILE A 17 -12.02 -10.47 27.36
N ARG A 18 -11.34 -11.46 27.93
CA ARG A 18 -11.98 -12.63 28.53
C ARG A 18 -12.86 -12.16 29.70
N GLY A 19 -14.17 -12.38 29.59
CA GLY A 19 -15.17 -11.91 30.55
C GLY A 19 -16.07 -10.79 30.03
N GLU A 20 -15.68 -10.12 28.94
CA GLU A 20 -16.49 -9.08 28.29
C GLU A 20 -17.13 -9.60 27.01
N LEU A 21 -18.46 -9.61 26.97
CA LEU A 21 -19.22 -10.13 25.83
C LEU A 21 -19.15 -9.12 24.66
N THR A 22 -19.08 -9.64 23.44
CA THR A 22 -19.06 -8.80 22.22
C THR A 22 -20.42 -8.18 21.99
N ASP A 23 -20.48 -6.88 21.68
CA ASP A 23 -21.72 -6.20 21.31
C ASP A 23 -22.32 -6.79 20.03
N ILE A 24 -23.43 -7.52 20.20
CA ILE A 24 -24.16 -8.22 19.14
C ILE A 24 -24.97 -7.24 18.27
N GLU A 25 -25.36 -6.07 18.78
CA GLU A 25 -26.15 -5.09 18.02
C GLU A 25 -25.34 -4.42 16.91
N SER A 26 -24.02 -4.30 17.12
CA SER A 26 -23.09 -3.72 16.14
C SER A 26 -22.84 -4.59 14.90
N LEU A 27 -23.30 -5.85 14.88
CA LEU A 27 -23.03 -6.80 13.79
C LEU A 27 -23.74 -6.42 12.48
N ILE A 28 -22.99 -6.37 11.39
CA ILE A 28 -23.48 -6.03 10.05
C ILE A 28 -23.80 -7.30 9.24
N GLU A 29 -24.89 -7.29 8.48
CA GLU A 29 -25.26 -8.42 7.61
C GLU A 29 -24.22 -8.62 6.50
N GLY A 30 -23.91 -9.89 6.20
CA GLY A 30 -23.01 -10.27 5.12
C GLY A 30 -21.55 -10.38 5.55
N GLU A 31 -21.19 -9.88 6.73
CA GLU A 31 -19.83 -9.95 7.25
C GLU A 31 -19.52 -11.30 7.91
N GLU A 32 -18.26 -11.74 7.79
CA GLU A 32 -17.73 -12.81 8.63
C GLU A 32 -17.23 -12.24 9.95
N VAL A 33 -17.82 -12.72 11.05
CA VAL A 33 -17.55 -12.19 12.40
C VAL A 33 -17.13 -13.30 13.34
N THR A 34 -16.34 -12.96 14.35
CA THR A 34 -16.08 -13.80 15.52
C THR A 34 -16.56 -13.03 16.75
N ILE A 35 -17.50 -13.60 17.50
CA ILE A 35 -18.10 -12.99 18.69
C ILE A 35 -17.83 -13.84 19.92
N PHE A 36 -17.64 -13.18 21.06
CA PHE A 36 -17.63 -13.82 22.38
C PHE A 36 -19.01 -13.65 23.02
N ALA A 37 -19.71 -14.75 23.25
CA ALA A 37 -21.10 -14.73 23.72
C ALA A 37 -21.39 -15.87 24.70
N LYS A 38 -22.49 -15.73 25.45
CA LYS A 38 -23.01 -16.77 26.35
C LYS A 38 -24.20 -17.48 25.70
N VAL A 39 -24.26 -18.80 25.80
CA VAL A 39 -25.42 -19.58 25.36
C VAL A 39 -26.58 -19.33 26.33
N GLU A 40 -27.68 -18.81 25.82
CA GLU A 40 -28.92 -18.58 26.56
C GLU A 40 -29.85 -19.80 26.47
N SER A 41 -30.02 -20.35 25.27
CA SER A 41 -30.86 -21.53 25.06
C SER A 41 -30.43 -22.31 23.83
N SER A 42 -30.71 -23.62 23.83
CA SER A 42 -30.49 -24.49 22.67
C SER A 42 -31.70 -25.41 22.51
N LYS A 43 -32.22 -25.50 21.28
CA LYS A 43 -33.44 -26.28 20.96
C LYS A 43 -33.30 -26.99 19.63
N VAL A 44 -33.56 -28.30 19.63
CA VAL A 44 -33.69 -29.08 18.39
C VAL A 44 -35.13 -29.01 17.87
N LYS A 45 -35.31 -28.46 16.66
CA LYS A 45 -36.56 -28.53 15.89
C LYS A 45 -36.48 -29.65 14.88
N ARG A 46 -37.36 -30.65 15.00
CA ARG A 46 -37.55 -31.68 13.97
C ARG A 46 -38.55 -31.18 12.93
N ILE A 47 -38.22 -31.33 11.65
CA ILE A 47 -39.11 -30.91 10.56
C ILE A 47 -40.13 -32.03 10.30
N PRO A 48 -41.45 -31.78 10.48
CA PRO A 48 -42.48 -32.78 10.20
C PRO A 48 -42.37 -33.29 8.76
N GLY A 49 -42.39 -34.62 8.57
CA GLY A 49 -42.29 -35.25 7.25
C GLY A 49 -40.88 -35.34 6.64
N ARG A 50 -39.83 -34.85 7.30
CA ARG A 50 -38.43 -35.03 6.87
C ARG A 50 -37.57 -35.64 7.98
N LYS A 51 -36.55 -36.41 7.62
CA LYS A 51 -35.54 -36.92 8.57
C LYS A 51 -34.56 -35.85 9.08
N SER A 52 -34.69 -34.61 8.61
CA SER A 52 -33.79 -33.50 8.95
C SER A 52 -34.20 -32.80 10.24
N ALA A 53 -33.22 -32.44 11.07
CA ALA A 53 -33.41 -31.66 12.29
C ALA A 53 -32.58 -30.37 12.22
N ILE A 54 -33.09 -29.29 12.79
CA ILE A 54 -32.40 -28.02 12.92
C ILE A 54 -32.15 -27.76 14.39
N LEU A 55 -30.88 -27.55 14.77
CA LEU A 55 -30.52 -27.04 16.09
C LEU A 55 -30.49 -25.51 16.02
N GLU A 56 -31.35 -24.86 16.80
CA GLU A 56 -31.29 -23.42 17.02
C GLU A 56 -30.72 -23.16 18.41
N THR A 57 -29.57 -22.50 18.47
CA THR A 57 -28.96 -22.05 19.73
C THR A 57 -28.98 -20.54 19.78
N VAL A 58 -29.58 -19.95 20.81
CA VAL A 58 -29.56 -18.50 21.02
C VAL A 58 -28.39 -18.15 21.92
N VAL A 59 -27.53 -17.26 21.46
CA VAL A 59 -26.45 -16.67 22.25
C VAL A 59 -26.75 -15.21 22.54
N THR A 60 -26.23 -14.71 23.67
CA THR A 60 -26.45 -13.35 24.14
C THR A 60 -25.17 -12.74 24.70
N ASP A 61 -25.08 -11.43 24.58
CA ASP A 61 -24.10 -10.57 25.24
C ASP A 61 -24.65 -9.92 26.52
N GLY A 62 -25.87 -10.32 26.94
CA GLY A 62 -26.62 -9.73 28.05
C GLY A 62 -27.58 -8.62 27.65
N ARG A 63 -27.46 -8.05 26.45
CA ARG A 63 -28.34 -6.98 25.92
C ARG A 63 -29.13 -7.45 24.69
N ALA A 64 -28.43 -8.01 23.71
CA ALA A 64 -28.98 -8.50 22.46
C ALA A 64 -28.82 -10.02 22.32
N LYS A 65 -29.49 -10.57 21.31
CA LYS A 65 -29.55 -12.01 21.05
C LYS A 65 -29.24 -12.29 19.60
N LEU A 66 -28.44 -13.34 19.37
CA LEU A 66 -28.12 -13.84 18.04
C LEU A 66 -28.46 -15.32 17.96
N THR A 67 -29.11 -15.73 16.87
CA THR A 67 -29.45 -17.13 16.64
C THR A 67 -28.32 -17.83 15.89
N LEU A 68 -27.85 -18.95 16.40
CA LEU A 68 -26.95 -19.88 15.73
C LEU A 68 -27.78 -21.06 15.20
N THR A 69 -27.71 -21.30 13.90
CA THR A 69 -28.54 -22.33 13.25
C THR A 69 -27.66 -23.43 12.69
N PHE A 70 -27.87 -24.68 13.11
CA PHE A 70 -27.16 -25.84 12.58
C PHE A 70 -28.13 -26.85 11.97
N PHE A 71 -27.98 -27.12 10.68
CA PHE A 71 -28.79 -28.12 9.98
C PHE A 71 -28.17 -29.52 10.14
N ASN A 72 -29.00 -30.50 10.49
CA ASN A 72 -28.64 -31.92 10.67
C ASN A 72 -27.50 -32.18 11.69
N GLN A 73 -27.27 -31.26 12.63
CA GLN A 73 -26.22 -31.36 13.66
C GLN A 73 -26.80 -31.29 15.08
N ALA A 74 -27.89 -32.00 15.33
CA ALA A 74 -28.56 -32.02 16.63
C ALA A 74 -27.65 -32.50 17.78
N TRP A 75 -26.58 -33.24 17.48
CA TRP A 75 -25.60 -33.71 18.47
C TRP A 75 -24.92 -32.57 19.25
N ARG A 76 -24.82 -31.37 18.66
CA ARG A 76 -24.22 -30.18 19.29
C ARG A 76 -25.04 -29.63 20.47
N GLU A 77 -26.30 -30.02 20.61
CA GLU A 77 -27.16 -29.63 21.74
C GLU A 77 -26.54 -30.03 23.10
N LYS A 78 -25.80 -31.15 23.14
CA LYS A 78 -25.13 -31.62 24.36
C LYS A 78 -23.98 -30.73 24.78
N GLU A 79 -23.33 -30.03 23.84
CA GLU A 79 -22.19 -29.14 24.09
C GLU A 79 -22.65 -27.71 24.34
N LEU A 80 -23.60 -27.22 23.53
CA LEU A 80 -24.16 -25.87 23.59
C LEU A 80 -25.28 -25.74 24.62
N ARG A 81 -24.97 -26.09 25.87
CA ARG A 81 -25.92 -25.97 26.98
C ARG A 81 -26.07 -24.52 27.44
N PRO A 82 -27.25 -24.11 27.92
CA PRO A 82 -27.43 -22.82 28.58
C PRO A 82 -26.37 -22.60 29.67
N GLY A 83 -25.79 -21.41 29.73
CA GLY A 83 -24.74 -21.06 30.70
C GLY A 83 -23.33 -21.03 30.11
N ARG A 84 -23.06 -21.88 29.10
CA ARG A 84 -21.73 -22.00 28.48
C ARG A 84 -21.34 -20.71 27.78
N GLN A 85 -20.07 -20.33 27.87
CA GLN A 85 -19.50 -19.21 27.13
C GLN A 85 -18.57 -19.72 26.04
N GLY A 86 -18.44 -18.98 24.94
CA GLY A 86 -17.59 -19.39 23.84
C GLY A 86 -17.40 -18.31 22.79
N LEU A 87 -16.43 -18.56 21.93
CA LEU A 87 -16.27 -17.85 20.68
C LEU A 87 -17.11 -18.52 19.60
N PHE A 88 -17.84 -17.72 18.84
CA PHE A 88 -18.66 -18.18 17.72
C PHE A 88 -18.23 -17.41 16.47
N ALA A 89 -17.84 -18.12 15.42
CA ALA A 89 -17.43 -17.52 14.16
C ALA A 89 -18.31 -17.99 13.00
N GLY A 90 -18.75 -17.04 12.17
CA GLY A 90 -19.55 -17.34 10.99
C GLY A 90 -19.98 -16.09 10.25
N LYS A 91 -20.65 -16.29 9.13
CA LYS A 91 -21.23 -15.20 8.34
C LYS A 91 -22.57 -14.76 8.95
N VAL A 92 -22.71 -13.46 9.19
CA VAL A 92 -23.98 -12.86 9.62
C VAL A 92 -24.95 -12.88 8.45
N GLY A 93 -26.11 -13.49 8.64
CA GLY A 93 -27.21 -13.44 7.68
C GLY A 93 -28.53 -13.06 8.35
N LEU A 94 -29.52 -12.65 7.56
CA LEU A 94 -30.89 -12.51 8.02
C LEU A 94 -31.75 -13.72 7.66
N PHE A 95 -32.55 -14.17 8.62
CA PHE A 95 -33.63 -15.11 8.39
C PHE A 95 -34.89 -14.67 9.12
N LYS A 96 -35.98 -14.47 8.38
CA LYS A 96 -37.27 -13.96 8.91
C LYS A 96 -37.11 -12.68 9.75
N GLY A 97 -36.29 -11.75 9.29
CA GLY A 97 -36.05 -10.48 9.98
C GLY A 97 -35.13 -10.57 11.20
N LYS A 98 -34.59 -11.75 11.55
CA LYS A 98 -33.67 -11.93 12.68
C LYS A 98 -32.26 -12.25 12.17
N ARG A 99 -31.26 -11.61 12.78
CA ARG A 99 -29.85 -11.91 12.52
C ARG A 99 -29.53 -13.31 13.03
N GLN A 100 -28.77 -14.06 12.24
CA GLN A 100 -28.31 -15.38 12.59
C GLN A 100 -26.91 -15.67 12.04
N LEU A 101 -26.21 -16.61 12.67
CA LEU A 101 -25.06 -17.29 12.08
C LEU A 101 -25.52 -18.68 11.63
N ALA A 102 -25.42 -18.95 10.33
CA ALA A 102 -25.73 -20.26 9.78
C ALA A 102 -24.47 -21.13 9.78
N HIS A 103 -24.54 -22.32 10.40
CA HIS A 103 -23.43 -23.23 10.60
C HIS A 103 -22.14 -22.57 11.12
N PRO A 104 -22.19 -21.79 12.22
CA PRO A 104 -20.98 -21.20 12.77
C PRO A 104 -20.04 -22.28 13.29
N ASP A 105 -18.75 -22.03 13.16
CA ASP A 105 -17.78 -22.73 13.99
C ASP A 105 -17.80 -22.13 15.40
N TYR A 106 -17.50 -22.93 16.42
CA TYR A 106 -17.41 -22.44 17.78
C TYR A 106 -16.27 -23.07 18.56
N LEU A 107 -15.81 -22.34 19.56
CA LEU A 107 -14.87 -22.79 20.58
C LEU A 107 -15.45 -22.43 21.95
N LEU A 108 -15.80 -23.44 22.74
CA LEU A 108 -16.33 -23.24 24.09
C LEU A 108 -15.19 -23.01 25.09
N ILE A 109 -15.43 -22.14 26.05
CA ILE A 109 -14.54 -21.94 27.19
C ILE A 109 -14.85 -23.02 28.25
N PRO A 110 -13.85 -23.78 28.74
CA PRO A 110 -14.02 -24.75 29.82
C PRO A 110 -14.52 -24.12 31.13
N GLU A 111 -15.21 -24.91 31.97
CA GLU A 111 -15.71 -24.51 33.30
C GLU A 111 -14.96 -25.31 34.40
N GLY A 112 -14.61 -24.69 35.53
CA GLY A 112 -14.01 -25.36 36.72
C GLY A 112 -12.46 -25.28 36.83
N ASP A 113 -11.86 -25.95 37.84
CA ASP A 113 -10.41 -25.96 38.16
C ASP A 113 -9.49 -26.51 37.05
N ASP A 114 -10.06 -27.07 35.96
CA ASP A 114 -9.36 -27.38 34.70
C ASP A 114 -8.96 -26.11 33.91
N VAL A 115 -9.17 -24.91 34.48
CA VAL A 115 -8.60 -23.67 33.95
C VAL A 115 -7.09 -23.83 33.78
N ASP A 116 -6.37 -24.51 34.68
CA ASP A 116 -4.90 -24.65 34.64
C ASP A 116 -4.36 -25.52 33.50
N GLN A 117 -5.09 -26.55 33.06
CA GLN A 117 -4.72 -27.32 31.86
C GLN A 117 -5.19 -26.66 30.56
N ALA A 118 -6.33 -25.97 30.57
CA ALA A 118 -6.83 -25.19 29.42
C ALA A 118 -6.15 -23.82 29.25
N ILE A 119 -5.45 -23.35 30.29
CA ILE A 119 -4.55 -22.18 30.29
C ILE A 119 -3.54 -22.35 29.15
N GLY A 120 -3.02 -23.55 28.92
CA GLY A 120 -2.09 -23.83 27.82
C GLY A 120 -2.62 -23.55 26.40
N ASP A 121 -3.93 -23.55 26.17
CA ASP A 121 -4.53 -23.34 24.85
C ASP A 121 -5.06 -21.90 24.63
N PHE A 122 -5.41 -21.17 25.70
CA PHE A 122 -6.09 -19.87 25.62
C PHE A 122 -5.74 -18.88 26.78
N ALA A 123 -4.51 -18.91 27.31
CA ALA A 123 -3.95 -18.09 28.41
C ALA A 123 -3.91 -16.55 28.25
N GLY A 124 -4.61 -15.93 27.30
CA GLY A 124 -4.64 -14.47 27.22
C GLY A 124 -5.85 -13.90 27.96
N LYS A 125 -5.66 -12.94 28.88
CA LYS A 125 -6.75 -12.01 29.27
C LYS A 125 -7.30 -11.30 28.02
N PHE A 126 -6.44 -11.08 27.03
CA PHE A 126 -6.72 -10.45 25.76
C PHE A 126 -6.64 -11.49 24.63
N LEU A 127 -7.78 -11.72 23.98
CA LEU A 127 -7.93 -12.73 22.94
C LEU A 127 -7.80 -12.08 21.56
N PRO A 128 -6.77 -12.40 20.76
CA PRO A 128 -6.59 -11.80 19.44
C PRO A 128 -7.69 -12.25 18.47
N VAL A 129 -8.30 -11.28 17.79
CA VAL A 129 -9.26 -11.51 16.70
C VAL A 129 -8.60 -11.18 15.37
N TYR A 130 -8.28 -12.22 14.61
CA TYR A 130 -7.62 -12.13 13.31
C TYR A 130 -8.63 -11.90 12.17
N PRO A 131 -8.18 -11.34 11.03
CA PRO A 131 -8.90 -11.49 9.78
C PRO A 131 -9.09 -12.99 9.48
N ALA A 132 -10.34 -13.46 9.58
CA ALA A 132 -10.70 -14.86 9.47
C ALA A 132 -11.44 -15.16 8.14
N THR A 133 -11.50 -16.45 7.79
CA THR A 133 -12.38 -16.96 6.72
C THR A 133 -13.24 -18.09 7.26
N ALA A 134 -14.35 -18.45 6.61
CA ALA A 134 -15.21 -19.56 7.04
C ALA A 134 -14.46 -20.89 7.30
N LYS A 135 -13.37 -21.18 6.57
CA LYS A 135 -12.56 -22.40 6.79
C LYS A 135 -11.49 -22.23 7.86
N MET A 136 -11.07 -20.98 8.12
CA MET A 136 -9.97 -20.62 9.01
C MET A 136 -10.43 -19.55 10.01
N PRO A 137 -11.19 -19.95 11.05
CA PRO A 137 -11.62 -19.06 12.12
C PRO A 137 -10.45 -18.55 12.97
N SER A 138 -10.67 -17.42 13.66
CA SER A 138 -9.64 -16.69 14.41
C SER A 138 -8.83 -17.56 15.38
N TRP A 139 -9.46 -18.47 16.12
CA TRP A 139 -8.73 -19.33 17.07
C TRP A 139 -7.85 -20.38 16.40
N LYS A 140 -8.18 -20.85 15.18
CA LYS A 140 -7.27 -21.72 14.43
C LYS A 140 -6.03 -20.94 13.99
N ILE A 141 -6.21 -19.69 13.57
CA ILE A 141 -5.09 -18.79 13.26
C ILE A 141 -4.25 -18.56 14.51
N ALA A 142 -4.88 -18.21 15.64
CA ALA A 142 -4.21 -18.04 16.92
C ALA A 142 -3.39 -19.27 17.34
N LYS A 143 -3.92 -20.47 17.11
CA LYS A 143 -3.22 -21.74 17.38
C LYS A 143 -1.99 -21.90 16.48
N CYS A 144 -2.13 -21.63 15.18
CA CYS A 144 -0.99 -21.67 14.25
C CYS A 144 0.08 -20.64 14.63
N VAL A 145 -0.32 -19.41 14.97
CA VAL A 145 0.58 -18.35 15.42
C VAL A 145 1.32 -18.76 16.69
N ARG A 146 0.62 -19.35 17.67
CA ARG A 146 1.24 -19.87 18.90
C ARG A 146 2.29 -20.93 18.60
N LEU A 147 1.94 -21.94 17.80
CA LEU A 147 2.90 -22.96 17.39
C LEU A 147 4.13 -22.37 16.70
N ALA A 148 3.93 -21.32 15.88
CA ALA A 148 5.02 -20.60 15.24
C ALA A 148 5.88 -19.83 16.26
N LEU A 149 5.27 -19.09 17.19
CA LEU A 149 5.96 -18.33 18.24
C LEU A 149 6.72 -19.22 19.22
N ASP A 150 6.19 -20.39 19.55
CA ASP A 150 6.80 -21.34 20.48
C ASP A 150 7.97 -22.11 19.83
N ALA A 151 7.96 -22.24 18.50
CA ALA A 151 9.04 -22.84 17.73
C ALA A 151 10.08 -21.81 17.25
N LEU A 152 9.87 -20.52 17.51
CA LEU A 152 10.73 -19.45 17.05
C LEU A 152 11.89 -19.26 18.03
N ASP A 153 13.12 -19.32 17.53
CA ASP A 153 14.28 -18.84 18.27
C ASP A 153 14.25 -17.31 18.41
N GLU A 154 15.11 -16.77 19.27
CA GLU A 154 15.23 -15.33 19.44
C GLU A 154 15.61 -14.66 18.10
N ILE A 155 14.75 -13.77 17.62
CA ILE A 155 15.03 -12.94 16.46
C ILE A 155 16.07 -11.91 16.87
N THR A 156 17.13 -11.78 16.06
CA THR A 156 18.14 -10.74 16.24
C THR A 156 17.51 -9.35 16.17
N GLU A 157 17.67 -8.59 17.24
CA GLU A 157 17.24 -7.19 17.30
C GLU A 157 18.07 -6.34 16.34
N TYR A 158 17.41 -5.51 15.54
CA TYR A 158 18.02 -4.65 14.53
C TYR A 158 17.88 -3.16 14.85
N LEU A 159 17.02 -2.76 15.77
CA LEU A 159 16.99 -1.38 16.27
C LEU A 159 18.10 -1.18 17.29
N PRO A 160 18.87 -0.08 17.20
CA PRO A 160 19.81 0.33 18.24
C PRO A 160 19.12 0.52 19.60
N GLU A 161 19.86 0.23 20.67
CA GLU A 161 19.36 0.29 22.06
C GLU A 161 18.88 1.70 22.43
N GLU A 162 19.48 2.74 21.84
CA GLU A 162 19.07 4.12 22.05
C GLU A 162 17.64 4.37 21.56
N LEU A 163 17.25 3.82 20.40
CA LEU A 163 15.89 3.97 19.87
C LEU A 163 14.89 3.14 20.67
N LEU A 164 15.28 1.95 21.12
CA LEU A 164 14.44 1.14 22.01
C LEU A 164 14.12 1.91 23.30
N SER A 165 15.14 2.52 23.89
CA SER A 165 15.03 3.28 25.14
C SER A 165 14.22 4.56 24.97
N GLU A 166 14.43 5.31 23.87
CA GLU A 166 13.74 6.57 23.59
C GLU A 166 12.23 6.38 23.43
N PHE A 167 11.81 5.36 22.66
CA PHE A 167 10.40 5.08 22.41
C PHE A 167 9.79 4.07 23.37
N ASN A 168 10.57 3.57 24.33
CA ASN A 168 10.20 2.50 25.25
C ASN A 168 9.66 1.26 24.51
N TYR A 169 10.25 0.91 23.36
CA TYR A 169 9.77 -0.23 22.58
C TYR A 169 10.31 -1.56 23.09
N PRO A 170 9.47 -2.63 23.11
CA PRO A 170 9.95 -3.97 23.38
C PRO A 170 10.87 -4.43 22.26
N LYS A 171 11.75 -5.40 22.53
CA LYS A 171 12.56 -6.04 21.48
C LYS A 171 11.69 -6.74 20.45
N ILE A 172 12.19 -6.95 19.24
CA ILE A 172 11.41 -7.50 18.11
C ILE A 172 10.71 -8.83 18.43
N SER A 173 11.40 -9.77 19.10
CA SER A 173 10.82 -11.06 19.51
C SER A 173 9.65 -10.88 20.49
N GLU A 174 9.79 -9.94 21.42
CA GLU A 174 8.75 -9.59 22.38
C GLU A 174 7.60 -8.83 21.70
N ALA A 175 7.89 -7.93 20.76
CA ALA A 175 6.86 -7.23 19.98
C ALA A 175 5.95 -8.21 19.23
N PHE A 176 6.52 -9.22 18.56
CA PHE A 176 5.71 -10.26 17.91
C PHE A 176 4.93 -11.11 18.93
N ARG A 177 5.50 -11.41 20.10
CA ARG A 177 4.76 -12.13 21.13
C ARG A 177 3.60 -11.28 21.67
N GLN A 178 3.84 -10.03 22.05
CA GLN A 178 2.85 -9.13 22.64
C GLN A 178 1.75 -8.71 21.65
N VAL A 179 2.04 -8.59 20.35
CA VAL A 179 0.98 -8.31 19.36
C VAL A 179 0.04 -9.51 19.16
N HIS A 180 0.46 -10.74 19.48
CA HIS A 180 -0.36 -11.93 19.29
C HIS A 180 -0.90 -12.51 20.60
N GLN A 181 -0.16 -12.34 21.69
CA GLN A 181 -0.43 -12.86 23.03
C GLN A 181 -0.10 -11.75 24.05
N PRO A 182 -0.86 -10.65 24.07
CA PRO A 182 -0.55 -9.54 24.97
C PRO A 182 -0.87 -9.85 26.42
N ASP A 183 0.02 -9.43 27.30
CA ASP A 183 -0.21 -9.41 28.75
C ASP A 183 -1.21 -8.31 29.15
N SER A 184 -1.16 -7.16 28.45
CA SER A 184 -2.04 -6.02 28.68
C SER A 184 -2.46 -5.32 27.38
N ALA A 185 -3.48 -4.46 27.46
CA ALA A 185 -3.88 -3.65 26.31
C ALA A 185 -2.76 -2.67 25.92
N GLU A 186 -2.03 -2.14 26.91
CA GLU A 186 -0.90 -1.26 26.70
C GLU A 186 0.26 -1.98 26.01
N SER A 187 0.59 -3.22 26.40
CA SER A 187 1.67 -3.98 25.77
C SER A 187 1.33 -4.34 24.32
N ALA A 188 0.07 -4.67 24.03
CA ALA A 188 -0.42 -4.92 22.68
C ALA A 188 -0.26 -3.68 21.78
N GLU A 189 -0.58 -2.50 22.32
CA GLU A 189 -0.52 -1.25 21.58
C GLU A 189 0.93 -0.80 21.35
N LEU A 190 1.79 -0.93 22.36
CA LEU A 190 3.21 -0.63 22.25
C LEU A 190 3.90 -1.54 21.22
N ALA A 191 3.56 -2.84 21.21
CA ALA A 191 4.02 -3.78 20.20
C ALA A 191 3.54 -3.43 18.79
N ARG A 192 2.27 -3.02 18.64
CA ARG A 192 1.72 -2.53 17.37
C ARG A 192 2.48 -1.31 16.88
N GLN A 193 2.73 -0.34 17.76
CA GLN A 193 3.48 0.88 17.44
C GLN A 193 4.91 0.56 17.01
N ARG A 194 5.60 -0.32 17.75
CA ARG A 194 6.94 -0.81 17.40
C ARG A 194 6.98 -1.44 16.00
N LEU A 195 6.07 -2.38 15.71
CA LEU A 195 6.03 -3.05 14.40
C LEU A 195 5.64 -2.10 13.26
N THR A 196 4.79 -1.09 13.53
CA THR A 196 4.46 -0.04 12.57
C THR A 196 5.65 0.89 12.31
N PHE A 197 6.38 1.24 13.37
CA PHE A 197 7.61 2.00 13.28
C PHE A 197 8.65 1.27 12.42
N ASP A 198 8.81 -0.04 12.63
CA ASP A 198 9.72 -0.86 11.83
C ASP A 198 9.38 -0.82 10.34
N GLU A 199 8.10 -0.92 9.97
CA GLU A 199 7.67 -0.82 8.56
C GLU A 199 7.99 0.55 7.96
N ALA A 200 7.73 1.63 8.71
CA ALA A 200 8.04 2.99 8.27
C ALA A 200 9.56 3.20 8.15
N LEU A 201 10.33 2.76 9.14
CA LEU A 201 11.79 2.89 9.16
C LEU A 201 12.43 2.13 8.01
N LEU A 202 12.05 0.87 7.79
CA LEU A 202 12.58 0.06 6.70
C LEU A 202 12.30 0.70 5.33
N MET A 203 11.11 1.28 5.15
CA MET A 203 10.78 2.03 3.94
C MET A 203 11.67 3.27 3.79
N GLN A 204 11.87 4.06 4.86
CA GLN A 204 12.74 5.23 4.81
C GLN A 204 14.20 4.87 4.55
N LEU A 205 14.73 3.83 5.21
CA LEU A 205 16.08 3.33 4.98
C LEU A 205 16.27 2.89 3.53
N PHE A 206 15.30 2.17 2.95
CA PHE A 206 15.34 1.82 1.54
C PHE A 206 15.40 3.06 0.63
N LEU A 207 14.60 4.10 0.91
CA LEU A 207 14.63 5.35 0.14
C LEU A 207 15.96 6.10 0.29
N VAL A 208 16.57 6.08 1.48
CA VAL A 208 17.89 6.67 1.72
C VAL A 208 18.98 5.90 0.96
N LEU A 209 18.94 4.56 0.98
CA LEU A 209 19.86 3.73 0.18
C LEU A 209 19.73 4.04 -1.31
N ARG A 210 18.50 4.13 -1.83
CA ARG A 210 18.25 4.56 -3.22
C ARG A 210 18.80 5.94 -3.52
N ARG A 211 18.64 6.90 -2.61
CA ARG A 211 19.20 8.24 -2.75
C ARG A 211 20.73 8.22 -2.77
N TYR A 212 21.35 7.38 -1.95
CA TYR A 212 22.80 7.22 -1.93
C TYR A 212 23.32 6.60 -3.23
N GLU A 213 22.68 5.54 -3.73
CA GLU A 213 23.00 4.93 -5.03
C GLU A 213 22.94 5.96 -6.17
N VAL A 214 21.86 6.74 -6.24
CA VAL A 214 21.70 7.78 -7.25
C VAL A 214 22.79 8.85 -7.14
N ARG A 215 23.15 9.27 -5.93
CA ARG A 215 24.21 10.28 -5.71
C ARG A 215 25.61 9.75 -5.96
N ALA A 216 25.83 8.46 -5.80
CA ALA A 216 27.10 7.82 -6.09
C ALA A 216 27.35 7.71 -7.60
N ALA A 217 26.28 7.67 -8.41
CA ALA A 217 26.39 7.76 -9.86
C ALA A 217 26.88 9.16 -10.26
N LYS A 218 27.95 9.21 -11.06
CA LYS A 218 28.44 10.47 -11.65
C LYS A 218 27.73 10.75 -12.96
N THR A 219 27.38 12.00 -13.21
CA THR A 219 26.82 12.46 -14.48
C THR A 219 27.54 13.72 -14.97
N THR A 220 27.41 14.00 -16.26
CA THR A 220 27.79 15.29 -16.83
C THR A 220 26.85 16.37 -16.31
N SER A 221 27.41 17.48 -15.81
CA SER A 221 26.66 18.68 -15.44
C SER A 221 25.98 19.29 -16.66
N ARG A 222 24.72 19.68 -16.52
CA ARG A 222 23.86 20.25 -17.57
C ARG A 222 23.37 21.65 -17.20
N ALA A 223 24.28 22.45 -16.65
CA ALA A 223 24.00 23.82 -16.24
C ALA A 223 23.54 24.69 -17.44
N PRO A 224 22.58 25.62 -17.23
CA PRO A 224 22.18 26.56 -18.28
C PRO A 224 23.35 27.44 -18.74
N ILE A 225 23.44 27.69 -20.05
CA ILE A 225 24.39 28.64 -20.63
C ILE A 225 23.71 30.00 -20.85
N LYS A 226 24.49 31.09 -20.83
CA LYS A 226 23.94 32.47 -20.86
C LYS A 226 23.27 32.85 -22.17
N ASP A 227 23.78 32.38 -23.31
CA ASP A 227 23.35 32.81 -24.64
C ASP A 227 22.78 31.65 -25.48
N GLY A 228 22.24 30.64 -24.80
CA GLY A 228 21.67 29.44 -25.42
C GLY A 228 20.22 29.59 -25.87
N VAL A 229 19.65 28.47 -26.31
CA VAL A 229 18.26 28.30 -26.74
C VAL A 229 17.30 28.68 -25.62
N LEU A 230 17.63 28.31 -24.37
CA LEU A 230 16.80 28.68 -23.22
C LEU A 230 16.69 30.20 -23.06
N ALA A 231 17.81 30.93 -23.20
CA ALA A 231 17.81 32.39 -23.08
C ALA A 231 17.05 33.07 -24.23
N ALA A 232 17.14 32.51 -25.44
CA ALA A 232 16.34 32.96 -26.57
C ALA A 232 14.84 32.70 -26.36
N PHE A 233 14.50 31.53 -25.81
CA PHE A 233 13.14 31.14 -25.48
C PHE A 233 12.52 32.03 -24.39
N ASP A 234 13.24 32.27 -23.29
CA ASP A 234 12.77 33.11 -22.18
C ASP A 234 12.43 34.54 -22.65
N LYS A 235 13.18 35.09 -23.63
CA LYS A 235 12.89 36.41 -24.24
C LYS A 235 11.61 36.45 -25.08
N ARG A 236 11.13 35.29 -25.57
CA ARG A 236 9.90 35.19 -26.38
C ARG A 236 8.65 34.93 -25.54
N LEU A 237 8.81 34.58 -24.25
CA LEU A 237 7.66 34.25 -23.42
C LEU A 237 6.72 35.45 -23.27
N PRO A 238 5.41 35.28 -23.55
CA PRO A 238 4.44 36.37 -23.48
C PRO A 238 4.01 36.71 -22.05
N PHE A 239 4.61 36.07 -21.05
CA PHE A 239 4.32 36.23 -19.64
C PHE A 239 5.59 36.06 -18.81
N GLU A 240 5.58 36.63 -17.60
CA GLU A 240 6.62 36.40 -16.61
C GLU A 240 6.32 35.15 -15.78
N LEU A 241 7.38 34.47 -15.35
CA LEU A 241 7.25 33.33 -14.45
C LEU A 241 6.84 33.80 -13.06
N THR A 242 5.96 33.02 -12.42
CA THR A 242 5.55 33.30 -11.05
C THR A 242 6.70 33.11 -10.06
N ALA A 243 6.59 33.70 -8.87
CA ALA A 243 7.60 33.53 -7.82
C ALA A 243 7.86 32.04 -7.51
N GLY A 244 6.80 31.22 -7.43
CA GLY A 244 6.92 29.77 -7.22
C GLY A 244 7.62 29.06 -8.38
N GLN A 245 7.33 29.45 -9.62
CA GLN A 245 8.01 28.92 -10.81
C GLN A 245 9.51 29.28 -10.82
N ASN A 246 9.88 30.50 -10.42
CA ASN A 246 11.28 30.93 -10.31
C ASN A 246 12.03 30.19 -9.20
N GLN A 247 11.38 29.94 -8.06
CA GLN A 247 11.95 29.13 -6.98
C GLN A 247 12.23 27.70 -7.46
N VAL A 248 11.21 27.03 -8.00
CA VAL A 248 11.33 25.67 -8.53
C VAL A 248 12.38 25.58 -9.64
N TRP A 249 12.43 26.59 -10.51
CA TRP A 249 13.45 26.67 -11.54
C TRP A 249 14.87 26.74 -10.97
N SER A 250 15.09 27.58 -9.95
CA SER A 250 16.38 27.69 -9.28
C SER A 250 16.83 26.36 -8.67
N GLU A 251 15.88 25.60 -8.11
CA GLU A 251 16.15 24.26 -7.58
C GLU A 251 16.51 23.25 -8.69
N ILE A 252 15.80 23.27 -9.81
CA ILE A 252 16.11 22.42 -10.98
C ILE A 252 17.48 22.76 -11.55
N VAL A 253 17.81 24.04 -11.70
CA VAL A 253 19.12 24.48 -12.19
C VAL A 253 20.23 24.02 -11.27
N LYS A 254 20.03 24.13 -9.95
CA LYS A 254 21.00 23.62 -8.97
C LYS A 254 21.24 22.11 -9.14
N ASP A 255 20.18 21.34 -9.31
CA ASP A 255 20.29 19.89 -9.47
C ASP A 255 20.91 19.50 -10.84
N LEU A 256 20.50 20.15 -11.93
CA LEU A 256 21.08 19.95 -13.27
C LEU A 256 22.55 20.33 -13.34
N SER A 257 22.97 21.31 -12.53
CA SER A 257 24.37 21.76 -12.48
C SER A 257 25.26 20.86 -11.62
N SER A 258 24.68 19.91 -10.87
CA SER A 258 25.43 18.99 -10.01
C SER A 258 26.14 17.87 -10.78
N ASP A 259 27.04 17.17 -10.11
CA ASP A 259 27.81 16.04 -10.64
C ASP A 259 27.11 14.67 -10.45
N HIS A 260 25.89 14.66 -9.92
CA HIS A 260 25.06 13.47 -9.74
C HIS A 260 23.70 13.62 -10.44
N PRO A 261 23.07 12.53 -10.92
CA PRO A 261 21.77 12.57 -11.57
C PRO A 261 20.69 13.30 -10.78
N MET A 262 19.93 14.17 -11.47
CA MET A 262 18.75 14.80 -10.90
C MET A 262 17.57 13.81 -10.85
N TYR A 263 17.09 13.49 -9.65
CA TYR A 263 15.85 12.75 -9.42
C TYR A 263 14.86 13.64 -8.67
N ARG A 264 13.94 14.27 -9.41
CA ARG A 264 13.01 15.27 -8.87
C ARG A 264 11.59 15.03 -9.35
N LEU A 265 10.63 15.19 -8.44
CA LEU A 265 9.21 15.25 -8.76
C LEU A 265 8.77 16.72 -8.83
N LEU A 266 8.37 17.17 -10.00
CA LEU A 266 7.73 18.48 -10.18
C LEU A 266 6.23 18.37 -9.93
N GLN A 267 5.78 18.74 -8.73
CA GLN A 267 4.37 18.69 -8.33
C GLN A 267 3.73 20.09 -8.38
N GLY A 268 2.47 20.14 -8.82
CA GLY A 268 1.67 21.35 -8.82
C GLY A 268 0.31 21.12 -9.46
N ASP A 269 -0.64 22.03 -9.21
CA ASP A 269 -2.02 21.91 -9.70
C ASP A 269 -2.14 22.02 -11.22
N VAL A 270 -3.28 21.61 -11.76
CA VAL A 270 -3.58 21.79 -13.19
C VAL A 270 -3.52 23.27 -13.53
N GLY A 271 -2.78 23.63 -14.57
CA GLY A 271 -2.59 25.04 -14.97
C GLY A 271 -1.45 25.78 -14.26
N SER A 272 -0.73 25.17 -13.30
CA SER A 272 0.38 25.84 -12.59
C SER A 272 1.65 26.09 -13.41
N GLY A 273 1.66 25.72 -14.71
CA GLY A 273 2.81 25.88 -15.59
C GLY A 273 3.92 24.82 -15.42
N LYS A 274 3.59 23.60 -14.98
CA LYS A 274 4.59 22.49 -14.94
C LYS A 274 5.29 22.28 -16.29
N THR A 275 4.51 22.38 -17.37
CA THR A 275 4.98 22.18 -18.75
C THR A 275 6.06 23.17 -19.16
N ILE A 276 5.94 24.45 -18.75
CA ILE A 276 6.93 25.47 -19.10
C ILE A 276 8.25 25.21 -18.36
N ILE A 277 8.19 24.84 -17.07
CA ILE A 277 9.36 24.50 -16.28
C ILE A 277 10.07 23.25 -16.84
N ALA A 278 9.31 22.23 -17.23
CA ALA A 278 9.88 21.04 -17.87
C ALA A 278 10.57 21.37 -19.20
N LEU A 279 9.96 22.21 -20.05
CA LEU A 279 10.57 22.65 -21.29
C LEU A 279 11.88 23.41 -21.03
N ARG A 280 11.90 24.35 -20.08
CA ARG A 280 13.12 25.09 -19.71
C ARG A 280 14.24 24.15 -19.26
N ALA A 281 13.91 23.12 -18.48
CA ALA A 281 14.88 22.10 -18.06
C ALA A 281 15.45 21.32 -19.25
N MET A 282 14.60 20.93 -20.21
CA MET A 282 15.04 20.25 -21.43
C MET A 282 15.93 21.14 -22.29
N LEU A 283 15.59 22.42 -22.47
CA LEU A 283 16.42 23.36 -23.22
C LEU A 283 17.80 23.56 -22.57
N SER A 284 17.88 23.63 -21.24
CA SER A 284 19.15 23.67 -20.50
C SER A 284 20.04 22.45 -20.76
N VAL A 285 19.44 21.26 -20.89
CA VAL A 285 20.15 20.04 -21.23
C VAL A 285 20.67 20.10 -22.67
N VAL A 286 19.87 20.60 -23.61
CA VAL A 286 20.29 20.75 -25.01
C VAL A 286 21.39 21.78 -25.18
N ASP A 287 21.26 22.93 -24.50
CA ASP A 287 22.28 24.00 -24.45
C ASP A 287 23.66 23.49 -24.01
N SER A 288 23.68 22.53 -23.08
CA SER A 288 24.90 21.92 -22.56
C SER A 288 25.35 20.69 -23.37
N GLY A 289 24.86 20.52 -24.60
CA GLY A 289 25.25 19.45 -25.52
C GLY A 289 24.65 18.08 -25.17
N GLY A 290 23.52 18.05 -24.49
CA GLY A 290 22.74 16.84 -24.21
C GLY A 290 21.53 16.72 -25.14
N GLN A 291 20.80 15.61 -25.01
CA GLN A 291 19.48 15.45 -25.60
C GLN A 291 18.47 15.21 -24.49
N ALA A 292 17.23 15.63 -24.71
CA ALA A 292 16.15 15.42 -23.75
C ALA A 292 15.04 14.54 -24.33
N ALA A 293 14.50 13.66 -23.49
CA ALA A 293 13.35 12.83 -23.81
C ALA A 293 12.18 13.12 -22.86
N LEU A 294 11.00 13.36 -23.41
CA LEU A 294 9.74 13.50 -22.67
C LEU A 294 8.85 12.30 -22.92
N LEU A 295 8.64 11.49 -21.87
CA LEU A 295 7.70 10.37 -21.88
C LEU A 295 6.31 10.85 -21.46
N ALA A 296 5.33 10.62 -22.33
CA ALA A 296 3.91 10.82 -22.07
C ALA A 296 3.17 9.47 -21.97
N PRO A 297 2.13 9.37 -21.13
CA PRO A 297 1.46 8.10 -20.88
C PRO A 297 0.61 7.61 -22.06
N THR A 298 0.20 8.51 -22.97
CA THR A 298 -0.61 8.19 -24.15
C THR A 298 -0.10 8.93 -25.37
N GLU A 299 -0.40 8.40 -26.56
CA GLU A 299 -0.01 9.02 -27.82
C GLU A 299 -0.67 10.39 -28.02
N VAL A 300 -1.93 10.54 -27.58
CA VAL A 300 -2.66 11.80 -27.64
C VAL A 300 -1.94 12.87 -26.82
N LEU A 301 -1.50 12.54 -25.60
CA LEU A 301 -0.74 13.48 -24.76
C LEU A 301 0.65 13.77 -25.34
N ALA A 302 1.33 12.77 -25.91
CA ALA A 302 2.59 12.98 -26.61
C ALA A 302 2.44 13.97 -27.78
N GLN A 303 1.42 13.80 -28.61
CA GLN A 303 1.09 14.71 -29.71
C GLN A 303 0.72 16.11 -29.21
N GLN A 304 -0.02 16.20 -28.11
CA GLN A 304 -0.38 17.47 -27.49
C GLN A 304 0.86 18.22 -26.99
N HIS A 305 1.78 17.54 -26.29
CA HIS A 305 3.04 18.13 -25.86
C HIS A 305 3.90 18.54 -27.06
N TYR A 306 3.99 17.72 -28.09
CA TYR A 306 4.72 18.02 -29.32
C TYR A 306 4.22 19.29 -30.00
N ARG A 307 2.91 19.39 -30.26
CA ARG A 307 2.32 20.60 -30.87
C ARG A 307 2.49 21.83 -29.98
N ASN A 308 2.33 21.67 -28.67
CA ASN A 308 2.49 22.77 -27.71
C ASN A 308 3.93 23.29 -27.71
N PHE A 309 4.94 22.40 -27.68
CA PHE A 309 6.34 22.80 -27.69
C PHE A 309 6.74 23.46 -29.01
N LEU A 310 6.30 22.94 -30.16
CA LEU A 310 6.51 23.60 -31.45
C LEU A 310 5.93 25.02 -31.46
N SER A 311 4.69 25.17 -30.97
CA SER A 311 4.03 26.47 -30.89
C SER A 311 4.76 27.46 -29.96
N LEU A 312 5.22 27.00 -28.80
CA LEU A 312 5.94 27.82 -27.83
C LEU A 312 7.33 28.24 -28.31
N LEU A 313 8.04 27.36 -29.02
CA LEU A 313 9.39 27.63 -29.52
C LEU A 313 9.40 28.42 -30.83
N GLY A 314 8.38 28.25 -31.68
CA GLY A 314 8.30 28.88 -33.00
C GLY A 314 9.54 28.56 -33.83
N GLU A 315 10.17 29.60 -34.39
CA GLU A 315 11.42 29.48 -35.19
C GLU A 315 12.58 28.80 -34.43
N LEU A 316 12.55 28.75 -33.10
CA LEU A 316 13.55 28.02 -32.31
C LEU A 316 13.37 26.49 -32.41
N ALA A 317 12.27 25.98 -32.96
CA ALA A 317 12.07 24.56 -33.20
C ALA A 317 12.40 24.14 -34.65
N GLU A 318 12.87 25.09 -35.48
CA GLU A 318 13.03 24.94 -36.93
C GLU A 318 14.52 24.92 -37.34
N GLU A 319 15.38 24.37 -36.47
CA GLU A 319 16.82 24.25 -36.74
C GLU A 319 17.10 23.58 -38.09
N GLY A 320 17.88 24.27 -38.94
CA GLY A 320 18.23 23.81 -40.28
C GLY A 320 17.15 24.05 -41.35
N MET A 321 16.05 24.73 -41.02
CA MET A 321 15.02 25.15 -41.98
C MET A 321 15.20 26.62 -42.38
N ILE A 322 14.64 27.00 -43.53
CA ILE A 322 14.64 28.38 -44.00
C ILE A 322 13.77 29.22 -43.06
N GLY A 323 14.38 30.18 -42.36
CA GLY A 323 13.71 31.03 -41.38
C GLY A 323 13.87 30.60 -39.92
N GLY A 324 14.54 29.46 -39.66
CA GLY A 324 14.87 29.03 -38.29
C GLY A 324 15.93 29.90 -37.63
N ASP A 325 15.86 30.03 -36.31
CA ASP A 325 16.90 30.70 -35.52
C ASP A 325 18.18 29.83 -35.51
N GLU A 326 19.36 30.46 -35.58
CA GLU A 326 20.66 29.74 -35.56
C GLU A 326 20.89 28.97 -34.26
N ARG A 327 20.21 29.36 -33.18
CA ARG A 327 20.19 28.67 -31.88
C ARG A 327 18.99 27.73 -31.75
N GLY A 328 18.28 27.44 -32.83
CA GLY A 328 17.14 26.53 -32.79
C GLY A 328 17.55 25.10 -32.46
N ILE A 329 16.55 24.27 -32.17
CA ILE A 329 16.69 22.83 -31.93
C ILE A 329 15.67 22.06 -32.75
N GLN A 330 15.94 20.79 -33.06
CA GLN A 330 14.91 19.91 -33.61
C GLN A 330 14.12 19.17 -32.53
N ILE A 331 12.79 19.25 -32.63
CA ILE A 331 11.87 18.42 -31.84
C ILE A 331 11.38 17.25 -32.69
N ARG A 332 11.38 16.04 -32.13
CA ARG A 332 10.87 14.83 -32.79
C ARG A 332 9.78 14.16 -31.94
N LEU A 333 8.83 13.52 -32.61
CA LEU A 333 7.76 12.73 -31.99
C LEU A 333 7.97 11.25 -32.32
N LEU A 334 7.94 10.39 -31.31
CA LEU A 334 7.97 8.95 -31.48
C LEU A 334 6.88 8.25 -30.66
N THR A 335 5.90 7.68 -31.35
CA THR A 335 4.78 6.90 -30.78
C THR A 335 4.76 5.48 -31.33
N GLY A 336 3.90 4.62 -30.79
CA GLY A 336 3.70 3.26 -31.32
C GLY A 336 3.05 3.26 -32.71
N SER A 337 2.23 4.27 -32.98
CA SER A 337 1.58 4.52 -34.28
C SER A 337 2.46 5.21 -35.32
N THR A 338 3.71 5.56 -35.01
CA THR A 338 4.60 6.25 -35.96
C THR A 338 4.97 5.31 -37.12
N ALA A 339 4.73 5.76 -38.36
CA ALA A 339 5.00 4.98 -39.56
C ALA A 339 6.49 4.58 -39.66
N GLN A 340 6.77 3.40 -40.21
CA GLN A 340 8.11 2.81 -40.17
C GLN A 340 9.19 3.69 -40.83
N ALA A 341 8.87 4.37 -41.94
CA ALA A 341 9.81 5.29 -42.60
C ALA A 341 10.17 6.48 -41.70
N GLN A 342 9.16 7.17 -41.17
CA GLN A 342 9.34 8.29 -40.24
C GLN A 342 10.04 7.85 -38.94
N ARG A 343 9.74 6.65 -38.44
CA ARG A 343 10.44 6.08 -37.27
C ARG A 343 11.95 5.96 -37.53
N ARG A 344 12.36 5.48 -38.71
CA ARG A 344 13.78 5.37 -39.08
C ARG A 344 14.46 6.74 -39.11
N GLU A 345 13.79 7.76 -39.64
CA GLU A 345 14.31 9.14 -39.66
C GLU A 345 14.47 9.71 -38.25
N VAL A 346 13.46 9.52 -37.39
CA VAL A 346 13.51 9.97 -35.99
C VAL A 346 14.65 9.26 -35.24
N LEU A 347 14.80 7.95 -35.40
CA LEU A 347 15.90 7.19 -34.79
C LEU A 347 17.27 7.64 -35.30
N ALA A 348 17.41 7.92 -36.60
CA ALA A 348 18.65 8.45 -37.16
C ALA A 348 19.00 9.80 -36.53
N ALA A 349 18.01 10.71 -36.40
CA ALA A 349 18.19 12.01 -35.76
C ALA A 349 18.51 11.92 -34.26
N ILE A 350 17.95 10.93 -33.55
CA ILE A 350 18.33 10.65 -32.15
C ILE A 350 19.79 10.18 -32.10
N SER A 351 20.17 9.20 -32.92
CA SER A 351 21.53 8.63 -32.92
C SER A 351 22.61 9.64 -33.32
N SER A 352 22.28 10.60 -34.19
CA SER A 352 23.20 11.63 -34.66
C SER A 352 23.32 12.81 -33.68
N GLY A 353 22.49 12.87 -32.64
CA GLY A 353 22.41 14.00 -31.71
C GLY A 353 21.59 15.19 -32.21
N GLN A 354 21.08 15.14 -33.44
CA GLN A 354 20.32 16.25 -34.06
C GLN A 354 18.95 16.45 -33.41
N ALA A 355 18.34 15.40 -32.87
CA ALA A 355 17.09 15.51 -32.13
C ALA A 355 17.38 16.07 -30.72
N GLY A 356 17.33 17.40 -30.57
CA GLY A 356 17.51 18.07 -29.27
C GLY A 356 16.46 17.63 -28.25
N ILE A 357 15.18 17.60 -28.63
CA ILE A 357 14.09 17.09 -27.79
C ILE A 357 13.31 16.00 -28.51
N THR A 358 13.12 14.86 -27.86
CA THR A 358 12.24 13.80 -28.34
C THR A 358 11.06 13.61 -27.41
N ILE A 359 9.84 13.60 -27.94
CA ILE A 359 8.61 13.40 -27.19
C ILE A 359 8.00 12.09 -27.63
N GLY A 360 7.51 11.28 -26.71
CA GLY A 360 6.97 9.98 -27.08
C GLY A 360 6.31 9.24 -25.94
N THR A 361 5.92 8.00 -26.21
CA THR A 361 5.38 7.08 -25.21
C THR A 361 6.45 6.07 -24.80
N HIS A 362 6.06 4.94 -24.17
CA HIS A 362 6.93 3.78 -23.94
C HIS A 362 7.69 3.30 -25.20
N ALA A 363 7.25 3.70 -26.41
CA ALA A 363 7.99 3.47 -27.65
C ALA A 363 9.44 4.02 -27.65
N LEU A 364 9.75 4.99 -26.79
CA LEU A 364 11.10 5.54 -26.57
C LEU A 364 11.98 4.68 -25.67
N LEU A 365 11.42 3.73 -24.93
CA LEU A 365 12.14 2.87 -23.98
C LEU A 365 12.49 1.49 -24.55
N GLY A 366 12.15 1.22 -25.82
CA GLY A 366 12.47 -0.06 -26.46
C GLY A 366 13.94 -0.13 -26.85
N GLU A 367 14.54 -1.32 -26.84
CA GLU A 367 15.97 -1.59 -27.09
C GLU A 367 16.55 -1.05 -28.42
N SER A 368 15.69 -0.60 -29.33
CA SER A 368 16.08 -0.08 -30.67
C SER A 368 16.13 1.46 -30.75
N VAL A 369 15.83 2.14 -29.64
CA VAL A 369 15.93 3.60 -29.44
C VAL A 369 17.11 3.85 -28.53
#